data_AF-A0A8R1ESV6-F1
#
_entry.id   AF-A0A8R1ESV6-F1
#
_cell.length_a   1.000
_cell.length_b   1.000
_cell.length_c   1.000
_cell.angle_alpha   90.00
_cell.angle_beta   90.00
_cell.angle_gamma   90.00
#
_symmetry.space_group_name_H-M   'P 1'
#
loop_
_entity.id
_entity.type
_entity.pdbx_description
1 polymer ?
#
loop_
_entity_poly.entity_id
_entity_poly.type
_entity_poly.pdbx_seq_one_letter_code
_entity_poly.pdbx_strand_id
1 'polypeptide(L)'
;MNESMLLEDSLKLEMNKTGGSNRLSGFSSARNLTFQLAYTGRTLRFLLRKDLNQDFQNLATDGEKLMKFIDSLSANEKQLVGSGWSNISSFNKSLSSRLPVIKSLSPNSTLSDGNLRSFGKTLIFLDSIKYPEFNFSSMVSAINYLKSSRVGQSEKVLNAEQSLIKLEGLQYASMRQNGTLGTLLGQADNFFTTFFSEKPDDMSWW
;
A
#
# COMPACT_ATOMS: atom_id res chain seq x y z
N MET A 1 1.38 -5.80 -18.37
CA MET A 1 0.48 -4.86 -17.66
C MET A 1 -0.20 -5.64 -16.55
N ASN A 2 -0.12 -5.20 -15.29
CA ASN A 2 -0.45 -6.02 -14.12
C ASN A 2 -1.98 -6.10 -13.94
N GLU A 3 -2.58 -7.30 -13.95
CA GLU A 3 -4.03 -7.50 -13.77
C GLU A 3 -4.56 -6.87 -12.48
N SER A 4 -3.69 -6.72 -11.47
CA SER A 4 -4.00 -5.99 -10.23
C SER A 4 -4.25 -4.50 -10.45
N MET A 5 -3.45 -3.85 -11.31
CA MET A 5 -3.65 -2.44 -11.65
C MET A 5 -4.92 -2.27 -12.47
N LEU A 6 -5.21 -3.20 -13.40
CA LEU A 6 -6.45 -3.17 -14.18
C LEU A 6 -7.69 -3.30 -13.30
N LEU A 7 -7.67 -4.18 -12.29
CA LEU A 7 -8.77 -4.33 -11.35
C LEU A 7 -8.95 -3.07 -10.47
N GLU A 8 -7.84 -2.49 -10.00
CA GLU A 8 -7.85 -1.26 -9.23
C GLU A 8 -8.38 -0.07 -10.02
N ASP A 9 -7.86 0.13 -11.23
CA ASP A 9 -8.26 1.23 -12.10
C ASP A 9 -9.71 1.06 -12.53
N SER A 10 -10.15 -0.18 -12.78
CA SER A 10 -11.55 -0.48 -13.06
C SER A 10 -12.46 -0.17 -11.86
N LEU A 11 -12.09 -0.58 -10.64
CA LEU A 11 -12.85 -0.27 -9.42
C LEU A 11 -12.91 1.23 -9.14
N LYS A 12 -11.78 1.94 -9.26
CA LYS A 12 -11.73 3.41 -9.12
C LYS A 12 -12.60 4.10 -10.17
N LEU A 13 -12.54 3.65 -11.42
CA LEU A 13 -13.34 4.18 -12.51
C LEU A 13 -14.84 3.96 -12.26
N GLU A 14 -15.26 2.78 -11.80
CA GLU A 14 -16.66 2.51 -11.45
C GLU A 14 -17.15 3.32 -10.25
N MET A 15 -16.34 3.42 -9.19
CA MET A 15 -16.65 4.26 -8.02
C MET A 15 -16.78 5.75 -8.36
N ASN A 16 -15.98 6.23 -9.33
CA ASN A 16 -16.08 7.60 -9.81
C ASN A 16 -17.29 7.81 -10.74
N LYS A 17 -17.55 6.88 -11.66
CA LYS A 17 -18.70 6.93 -12.59
C LYS A 17 -20.04 6.93 -11.86
N THR A 18 -20.14 6.24 -10.74
CA THR A 18 -21.36 6.15 -9.93
C THR A 18 -21.57 7.35 -9.00
N GLY A 19 -20.64 8.32 -8.97
CA GLY A 19 -20.61 9.36 -7.95
C GLY A 19 -20.40 8.82 -6.53
N GLY A 20 -20.02 7.54 -6.39
CA GLY A 20 -19.91 6.82 -5.13
C GLY A 20 -18.91 7.46 -4.17
N SER A 21 -17.81 8.03 -4.68
CA SER A 21 -16.83 8.76 -3.86
C SER A 21 -17.47 9.94 -3.10
N ASN A 22 -18.35 10.71 -3.76
CA ASN A 22 -19.08 11.82 -3.14
C ASN A 22 -20.19 11.33 -2.21
N ARG A 23 -20.88 10.22 -2.54
CA ARG A 23 -21.92 9.64 -1.65
C ARG A 23 -21.31 9.07 -0.37
N LEU A 24 -20.14 8.44 -0.46
CA LEU A 24 -19.38 7.93 0.68
C LEU A 24 -18.80 9.05 1.56
N SER A 25 -18.73 10.30 1.08
CA SER A 25 -18.29 11.43 1.90
C SER A 25 -19.23 11.68 3.10
N GLY A 26 -20.52 11.38 2.95
CA GLY A 26 -21.51 11.42 4.04
C GLY A 26 -21.45 10.23 5.00
N PHE A 27 -20.70 9.17 4.65
CA PHE A 27 -20.55 7.95 5.44
C PHE A 27 -19.07 7.68 5.75
N SER A 28 -18.48 8.55 6.56
CA SER A 28 -17.05 8.52 6.91
C SER A 28 -16.58 7.16 7.41
N SER A 29 -17.37 6.45 8.21
CA SER A 29 -17.06 5.09 8.70
C SER A 29 -16.98 4.06 7.57
N ALA A 30 -17.95 4.05 6.66
CA ALA A 30 -17.96 3.14 5.50
C ALA A 30 -16.78 3.43 4.57
N ARG A 31 -16.53 4.72 4.29
CA ARG A 31 -15.38 5.17 3.50
C ARG A 31 -14.05 4.73 4.11
N ASN A 32 -13.85 4.94 5.40
CA ASN A 32 -12.63 4.55 6.10
C ASN A 32 -12.45 3.03 6.09
N LEU A 33 -13.52 2.27 6.31
CA LEU A 33 -13.50 0.81 6.23
C LEU A 33 -13.10 0.33 4.83
N THR A 34 -13.69 0.91 3.77
CA THR A 34 -13.34 0.59 2.38
C THR A 34 -11.86 0.85 2.11
N PHE A 35 -11.31 2.01 2.52
CA PHE A 35 -9.90 2.30 2.34
C PHE A 35 -9.00 1.31 3.09
N GLN A 36 -9.27 1.05 4.36
CA GLN A 36 -8.45 0.13 5.16
C GLN A 36 -8.51 -1.32 4.66
N LEU A 37 -9.66 -1.78 4.16
CA LEU A 37 -9.78 -3.07 3.48
C LEU A 37 -8.96 -3.10 2.19
N ALA A 38 -9.08 -2.05 1.37
CA ALA A 38 -8.37 -1.94 0.10
C ALA A 38 -6.85 -1.91 0.28
N TYR A 39 -6.35 -1.18 1.27
CA TYR A 39 -4.93 -1.16 1.62
C TYR A 39 -4.48 -2.52 2.16
N THR A 40 -5.25 -3.12 3.05
CA THR A 40 -4.94 -4.43 3.64
C THR A 40 -4.88 -5.54 2.59
N GLY A 41 -5.84 -5.59 1.67
CA GLY A 41 -5.84 -6.56 0.56
C GLY A 41 -4.62 -6.41 -0.35
N ARG A 42 -4.24 -5.18 -0.69
CA ARG A 42 -3.03 -4.90 -1.49
C ARG A 42 -1.75 -5.29 -0.76
N THR A 43 -1.65 -4.95 0.52
CA THR A 43 -0.51 -5.34 1.36
C THR A 43 -0.41 -6.87 1.43
N LEU A 44 -1.49 -7.59 1.68
CA LEU A 44 -1.49 -9.05 1.69
C LEU A 44 -1.03 -9.64 0.37
N ARG A 45 -1.64 -9.20 -0.74
CA ARG A 45 -1.26 -9.66 -2.08
C ARG A 45 0.23 -9.44 -2.33
N PHE A 46 0.74 -8.28 -1.95
CA PHE A 46 2.14 -7.92 -2.06
C PHE A 46 3.05 -8.83 -1.20
N LEU A 47 2.71 -9.07 0.06
CA LEU A 47 3.49 -9.92 0.96
C LEU A 47 3.53 -11.39 0.51
N LEU A 48 2.44 -11.87 -0.10
CA LEU A 48 2.31 -13.25 -0.57
C LEU A 48 3.00 -13.52 -1.92
N ARG A 49 3.59 -12.49 -2.55
CA ARG A 49 4.32 -12.65 -3.81
C ARG A 49 5.57 -13.51 -3.63
N LYS A 50 5.70 -14.53 -4.48
CA LYS A 50 6.86 -15.45 -4.46
C LYS A 50 8.18 -14.74 -4.79
N ASP A 51 8.12 -13.76 -5.70
CA ASP A 51 9.23 -12.97 -6.20
C ASP A 51 9.60 -11.77 -5.33
N LEU A 52 8.88 -11.55 -4.22
CA LEU A 52 9.05 -10.37 -3.36
C LEU A 52 10.51 -10.16 -2.89
N ASN A 53 11.21 -11.23 -2.52
CA ASN A 53 12.62 -11.14 -2.13
C ASN A 53 13.49 -10.62 -3.28
N GLN A 54 13.25 -11.10 -4.50
CA GLN A 54 14.03 -10.68 -5.66
C GLN A 54 13.73 -9.22 -6.00
N ASP A 55 12.48 -8.80 -5.93
CA ASP A 55 12.10 -7.41 -6.17
C ASP A 55 12.75 -6.44 -5.18
N PHE A 56 12.88 -6.83 -3.91
CA PHE A 56 13.63 -6.04 -2.94
C PHE A 56 15.11 -5.94 -3.27
N GLN A 57 15.74 -7.04 -3.71
CA GLN A 57 17.15 -7.01 -4.15
C GLN A 57 17.33 -6.16 -5.42
N ASN A 58 16.36 -6.18 -6.33
CA ASN A 58 16.36 -5.37 -7.54
C ASN A 58 16.27 -3.88 -7.19
N LEU A 59 15.32 -3.46 -6.35
CA LEU A 59 15.25 -2.07 -5.90
C LEU A 59 16.54 -1.65 -5.20
N ALA A 60 17.11 -2.53 -4.38
CA ALA A 60 18.35 -2.22 -3.69
C ALA A 60 19.49 -1.93 -4.67
N THR A 61 19.68 -2.83 -5.62
CA THR A 61 20.74 -2.76 -6.63
C THR A 61 20.53 -1.58 -7.57
N ASP A 62 19.32 -1.41 -8.10
CA ASP A 62 19.00 -0.37 -9.06
C ASP A 62 18.98 1.02 -8.42
N GLY A 63 18.50 1.12 -7.18
CA GLY A 63 18.53 2.35 -6.41
C GLY A 63 19.95 2.79 -6.04
N GLU A 64 20.86 1.86 -5.73
CA GLU A 64 22.28 2.19 -5.54
C GLU A 64 22.95 2.67 -6.84
N LYS A 65 22.64 2.02 -7.98
CA LYS A 65 23.11 2.48 -9.29
C LYS A 65 22.57 3.86 -9.63
N LEU A 66 21.29 4.11 -9.35
CA LEU A 66 20.65 5.42 -9.54
C LEU A 66 21.30 6.48 -8.66
N MET A 67 21.60 6.19 -7.39
CA MET A 67 22.27 7.13 -6.50
C MET A 67 23.67 7.52 -7.00
N LYS A 68 24.49 6.54 -7.40
CA LYS A 68 25.80 6.81 -8.02
C LYS A 68 25.66 7.67 -9.28
N PHE A 69 24.58 7.46 -10.04
CA PHE A 69 24.29 8.25 -11.22
C PHE A 69 23.91 9.69 -10.85
N ILE A 70 23.00 9.89 -9.89
CA ILE A 70 22.65 11.21 -9.35
C ILE A 70 23.89 11.92 -8.83
N ASP A 71 24.80 11.21 -8.15
CA ASP A 71 26.06 11.74 -7.63
C ASP A 71 27.03 12.22 -8.74
N SER A 72 26.84 11.78 -9.98
CA SER A 72 27.64 12.24 -11.13
C SER A 72 27.09 13.49 -11.81
N LEU A 73 25.85 13.91 -11.48
CA LEU A 73 25.21 15.09 -12.07
C LEU A 73 25.83 16.40 -11.55
N SER A 74 25.54 17.52 -12.24
CA SER A 74 25.94 18.84 -11.75
C SER A 74 25.22 19.20 -10.44
N ALA A 75 25.78 20.13 -9.66
CA ALA A 75 25.17 20.56 -8.39
C ALA A 75 23.72 21.05 -8.55
N ASN A 76 23.44 21.80 -9.63
CA ASN A 76 22.09 22.30 -9.92
C ASN A 76 21.12 21.16 -10.24
N GLU A 77 21.55 20.18 -11.04
CA GLU A 77 20.72 19.01 -11.36
C GLU A 77 20.45 18.17 -10.11
N LYS A 78 21.46 17.91 -9.28
CA LYS A 78 21.27 17.21 -8.00
C LYS A 78 20.25 17.88 -7.11
N GLN A 79 20.30 19.21 -7.00
CA GLN A 79 19.34 19.98 -6.20
C GLN A 79 17.91 19.81 -6.71
N LEU A 80 17.72 19.77 -8.04
CA LEU A 80 16.40 19.61 -8.66
C LEU A 80 15.86 18.18 -8.57
N VAL A 81 16.73 17.16 -8.63
CA VAL A 81 16.36 15.75 -8.36
C VAL A 81 15.86 15.59 -6.93
N GLY A 82 16.48 16.32 -5.99
CA GLY A 82 16.17 16.25 -4.57
C GLY A 82 16.72 15.00 -3.88
N SER A 83 16.26 14.74 -2.65
CA SER A 83 16.82 13.71 -1.76
C SER A 83 16.00 12.41 -1.71
N GLY A 84 15.08 12.18 -2.67
CA GLY A 84 14.16 11.04 -2.62
C GLY A 84 14.83 9.67 -2.49
N TRP A 85 16.04 9.53 -3.05
CA TRP A 85 16.80 8.28 -3.07
C TRP A 85 17.96 8.21 -2.08
N SER A 86 18.24 9.30 -1.34
CA SER A 86 19.44 9.42 -0.49
C SER A 86 19.56 8.32 0.57
N ASN A 87 18.43 7.81 1.05
CA ASN A 87 18.36 6.83 2.12
C ASN A 87 18.24 5.38 1.63
N ILE A 88 18.40 5.13 0.33
CA ILE A 88 18.17 3.80 -0.26
C ILE A 88 18.99 2.69 0.42
N SER A 89 20.26 2.95 0.74
CA SER A 89 21.11 1.97 1.43
C SER A 89 20.58 1.60 2.83
N SER A 90 20.14 2.60 3.60
CA SER A 90 19.53 2.39 4.92
C SER A 90 18.23 1.61 4.81
N PHE A 91 17.39 1.99 3.85
CA PHE A 91 16.14 1.30 3.55
C PHE A 91 16.38 -0.18 3.19
N ASN A 92 17.34 -0.47 2.31
CA ASN A 92 17.69 -1.83 1.90
C ASN A 92 18.10 -2.70 3.09
N LYS A 93 18.93 -2.15 4.00
CA LYS A 93 19.35 -2.84 5.23
C LYS A 93 18.17 -3.12 6.16
N SER A 94 17.30 -2.12 6.35
CA SER A 94 16.11 -2.27 7.21
C SER A 94 15.11 -3.27 6.63
N LEU A 95 15.00 -3.38 5.32
CA LEU A 95 14.05 -4.27 4.67
C LEU A 95 14.54 -5.72 4.65
N SER A 96 15.82 -5.91 4.34
CA SER A 96 16.47 -7.22 4.32
C SER A 96 16.41 -7.92 5.68
N SER A 97 16.54 -7.18 6.78
CA SER A 97 16.43 -7.73 8.14
C SER A 97 14.99 -8.09 8.56
N ARG A 98 13.97 -7.48 7.93
CA ARG A 98 12.56 -7.68 8.28
C ARG A 98 11.85 -8.71 7.39
N LEU A 99 12.36 -8.94 6.18
CA LEU A 99 11.84 -9.92 5.23
C LEU A 99 11.60 -11.33 5.79
N PRO A 100 12.53 -11.93 6.56
CA PRO A 100 12.31 -13.25 7.15
C PRO A 100 11.13 -13.25 8.13
N VAL A 101 11.01 -12.19 8.94
CA VAL A 101 9.92 -12.02 9.90
C VAL A 101 8.58 -11.92 9.17
N ILE A 102 8.51 -11.09 8.13
CA ILE A 102 7.33 -10.93 7.27
C ILE A 102 6.89 -12.27 6.67
N LYS A 103 7.84 -13.10 6.21
CA LYS A 103 7.54 -14.43 5.63
C LYS A 103 7.12 -15.47 6.66
N SER A 104 7.61 -15.36 7.90
CA SER A 104 7.22 -16.25 8.99
C SER A 104 5.84 -15.95 9.56
N LEU A 105 5.31 -14.74 9.32
CA LEU A 105 3.97 -14.36 9.73
C LEU A 105 2.95 -15.00 8.79
N SER A 106 2.43 -16.16 9.21
CA SER A 106 1.25 -16.76 8.60
C SER A 106 -0.01 -16.14 9.18
N PRO A 107 -1.08 -15.97 8.39
CA PRO A 107 -2.40 -15.77 8.97
C PRO A 107 -2.71 -16.94 9.91
N ASN A 108 -3.04 -16.65 11.17
CA ASN A 108 -3.59 -17.65 12.08
C ASN A 108 -4.95 -18.06 11.52
N SER A 109 -5.02 -19.29 11.01
CA SER A 109 -6.06 -19.76 10.08
C SER A 109 -7.39 -20.18 10.73
N THR A 110 -7.54 -20.03 12.03
CA THR A 110 -8.80 -20.36 12.71
C THR A 110 -9.74 -19.15 12.74
N LEU A 111 -10.59 -19.05 11.71
CA LEU A 111 -11.83 -18.27 11.77
C LEU A 111 -12.73 -18.92 12.84
N SER A 112 -12.82 -18.31 14.03
CA SER A 112 -13.67 -18.85 15.10
C SER A 112 -15.16 -18.74 14.77
N ASP A 113 -15.54 -17.64 14.10
CA ASP A 113 -16.93 -17.27 13.80
C ASP A 113 -17.01 -16.71 12.36
N GLY A 114 -18.14 -16.86 11.67
CA GLY A 114 -18.32 -16.36 10.29
C GLY A 114 -18.72 -14.88 10.17
N ASN A 115 -18.18 -14.00 11.03
CA ASN A 115 -18.58 -12.59 11.11
C ASN A 115 -17.44 -11.61 10.75
N LEU A 116 -17.75 -10.32 10.58
CA LEU A 116 -16.75 -9.33 10.15
C LEU A 116 -15.70 -9.08 11.25
N ARG A 117 -16.11 -9.18 12.52
CA ARG A 117 -15.22 -8.99 13.67
C ARG A 117 -14.15 -10.07 13.74
N SER A 118 -14.52 -11.34 13.58
CA SER A 118 -13.58 -12.47 13.55
C SER A 118 -12.69 -12.41 12.31
N PHE A 119 -13.22 -12.02 11.15
CA PHE A 119 -12.42 -11.77 9.95
C PHE A 119 -11.32 -10.73 10.23
N GLY A 120 -11.67 -9.62 10.87
CA GLY A 120 -10.70 -8.59 11.27
C GLY A 120 -9.58 -9.12 12.18
N LYS A 121 -9.88 -10.05 13.09
CA LYS A 121 -8.87 -10.68 13.96
C LYS A 121 -7.83 -11.49 13.19
N THR A 122 -8.22 -12.11 12.07
CA THR A 122 -7.27 -12.87 11.23
C THR A 122 -6.22 -11.98 10.54
N LEU A 123 -6.49 -10.68 10.45
CA LEU A 123 -5.63 -9.69 9.77
C LEU A 123 -4.71 -8.92 10.72
N ILE A 124 -4.86 -9.09 12.04
CA ILE A 124 -4.08 -8.36 13.07
C ILE A 124 -2.57 -8.59 12.92
N PHE A 125 -2.14 -9.74 12.41
CA PHE A 125 -0.71 -10.01 12.24
C PHE A 125 0.00 -8.95 11.37
N LEU A 126 -0.71 -8.32 10.43
CA LEU A 126 -0.16 -7.25 9.60
C LEU A 126 0.21 -6.00 10.40
N ASP A 127 -0.45 -5.76 11.55
CA ASP A 127 -0.16 -4.64 12.43
C ASP A 127 1.16 -4.83 13.20
N SER A 128 1.61 -6.08 13.35
CA SER A 128 2.91 -6.41 13.95
C SER A 128 4.08 -6.16 13.00
N ILE A 129 3.81 -6.02 11.69
CA ILE A 129 4.85 -5.75 10.69
C ILE A 129 5.22 -4.28 10.76
N LYS A 130 6.42 -3.99 11.26
CA LYS A 130 7.01 -2.67 11.12
C LYS A 130 7.54 -2.53 9.70
N TYR A 131 6.94 -1.69 8.88
CA TYR A 131 7.53 -1.32 7.58
C TYR A 131 8.59 -0.22 7.78
N PRO A 132 9.71 -0.24 7.03
CA PRO A 132 10.60 0.91 7.01
C PRO A 132 9.86 2.13 6.45
N GLU A 133 10.21 3.33 6.93
CA GLU A 133 9.71 4.55 6.32
C GLU A 133 10.14 4.59 4.85
N PHE A 134 9.14 4.69 3.98
CA PHE A 134 9.32 4.62 2.54
C PHE A 134 8.69 5.85 1.91
N ASN A 135 9.54 6.83 1.57
CA ASN A 135 9.07 8.05 0.94
C ASN A 135 8.89 7.85 -0.57
N PHE A 136 7.87 7.06 -0.90
CA PHE A 136 7.51 6.73 -2.28
C PHE A 136 7.28 7.98 -3.13
N SER A 137 6.61 9.00 -2.56
CA SER A 137 6.32 10.25 -3.27
C SER A 137 7.59 10.99 -3.69
N SER A 138 8.57 11.13 -2.80
CA SER A 138 9.84 11.76 -3.16
C SER A 138 10.67 10.92 -4.12
N MET A 139 10.66 9.59 -4.01
CA MET A 139 11.34 8.70 -4.96
C MET A 139 10.75 8.80 -6.38
N VAL A 140 9.42 8.80 -6.49
CA VAL A 140 8.69 9.00 -7.76
C VAL A 140 8.95 10.38 -8.33
N SER A 141 8.95 11.42 -7.50
CA SER A 141 9.23 12.80 -7.95
C SER A 141 10.64 12.93 -8.52
N ALA A 142 11.63 12.33 -7.86
CA ALA A 142 13.00 12.29 -8.35
C ALA A 142 13.12 11.54 -9.69
N ILE A 143 12.45 10.40 -9.84
CA ILE A 143 12.38 9.69 -11.14
C ILE A 143 11.74 10.57 -12.21
N ASN A 144 10.60 11.21 -11.92
CA ASN A 144 9.89 12.03 -12.89
C ASN A 144 10.72 13.21 -13.38
N TYR A 145 11.47 13.85 -12.47
CA TYR A 145 12.43 14.88 -12.84
C TYR A 145 13.56 14.32 -13.72
N LEU A 146 14.16 13.19 -13.33
CA LEU A 146 15.22 12.57 -14.12
C LEU A 146 14.72 12.19 -15.53
N LYS A 147 13.49 11.68 -15.65
CA LYS A 147 12.83 11.35 -16.92
C LYS A 147 12.60 12.54 -17.83
N SER A 148 12.32 13.73 -17.27
CA SER A 148 12.14 14.96 -18.05
C SER A 148 13.46 15.67 -18.40
N SER A 149 14.57 15.23 -17.81
CA SER A 149 15.90 15.75 -18.09
C SER A 149 16.60 15.05 -19.26
N ARG A 150 17.79 15.53 -19.64
CA ARG A 150 18.63 14.93 -20.70
C ARG A 150 19.02 13.47 -20.42
N VAL A 151 18.92 13.03 -19.17
CA VAL A 151 19.32 11.69 -18.73
C VAL A 151 18.13 10.72 -18.57
N GLY A 152 16.94 11.14 -18.97
CA GLY A 152 15.69 10.42 -18.72
C GLY A 152 15.56 9.05 -19.37
N GLN A 153 16.28 8.80 -20.47
CA GLN A 153 16.32 7.48 -21.13
C GLN A 153 17.44 6.57 -20.62
N SER A 154 18.17 6.99 -19.57
CA SER A 154 19.20 6.13 -19.02
C SER A 154 18.59 4.87 -18.41
N GLU A 155 19.24 3.74 -18.67
CA GLU A 155 18.86 2.44 -18.12
C GLU A 155 18.72 2.48 -16.58
N LYS A 156 19.50 3.34 -15.91
CA LYS A 156 19.54 3.48 -14.45
C LYS A 156 18.22 4.05 -13.94
N VAL A 157 17.67 5.06 -14.63
CA VAL A 157 16.38 5.68 -14.31
C VAL A 157 15.24 4.70 -14.58
N LEU A 158 15.26 4.02 -15.73
CA LEU A 158 14.24 3.04 -16.11
C LEU A 158 14.19 1.84 -15.16
N ASN A 159 15.34 1.25 -14.81
CA ASN A 159 15.40 0.10 -13.91
C ASN A 159 14.95 0.49 -12.49
N ALA A 160 15.36 1.66 -11.99
CA ALA A 160 14.91 2.15 -10.70
C ALA A 160 13.40 2.39 -10.66
N GLU A 161 12.81 2.94 -11.73
CA GLU A 161 11.35 3.09 -11.86
C GLU A 161 10.63 1.74 -11.84
N GLN A 162 11.08 0.79 -12.65
CA GLN A 162 10.47 -0.54 -12.70
C GLN A 162 10.56 -1.28 -11.37
N SER A 163 11.72 -1.22 -10.71
CA SER A 163 11.92 -1.82 -9.39
C SER A 163 11.11 -1.12 -8.30
N LEU A 164 10.89 0.19 -8.41
CA LEU A 164 10.04 0.95 -7.49
C LEU A 164 8.55 0.58 -7.64
N ILE A 165 8.05 0.48 -8.87
CA ILE A 165 6.64 0.12 -9.16
C ILE A 165 6.30 -1.25 -8.58
N LYS A 166 7.21 -2.23 -8.69
CA LYS A 166 7.00 -3.58 -8.13
C LYS A 166 6.85 -3.58 -6.61
N LEU A 167 7.26 -2.52 -5.94
CA LEU A 167 7.18 -2.35 -4.50
C LEU A 167 6.12 -1.34 -4.05
N GLU A 168 5.18 -0.97 -4.94
CA GLU A 168 4.00 -0.14 -4.60
C GLU A 168 3.21 -0.68 -3.39
N GLY A 169 3.24 -2.01 -3.18
CA GLY A 169 2.65 -2.67 -2.02
C GLY A 169 3.13 -2.14 -0.67
N LEU A 170 4.36 -1.61 -0.59
CA LEU A 170 4.89 -0.96 0.60
C LEU A 170 4.20 0.37 0.90
N GLN A 171 3.77 1.10 -0.13
CA GLN A 171 3.01 2.34 0.05
C GLN A 171 1.63 2.04 0.66
N TYR A 172 0.95 1.01 0.17
CA TYR A 172 -0.32 0.59 0.77
C TYR A 172 -0.13 0.09 2.19
N ALA A 173 0.97 -0.59 2.47
CA ALA A 173 1.32 -1.03 3.82
C ALA A 173 1.54 0.15 4.78
N SER A 174 2.14 1.25 4.34
CA SER A 174 2.33 2.46 5.17
C SER A 174 1.06 3.29 5.32
N MET A 175 0.13 3.21 4.37
CA MET A 175 -1.19 3.87 4.45
C MET A 175 -2.19 3.13 5.35
N ARG A 176 -1.89 1.88 5.75
CA ARG A 176 -2.68 1.16 6.75
C ARG A 176 -2.57 1.88 8.09
N GLN A 177 -3.72 2.07 8.72
CA GLN A 177 -3.79 2.54 10.10
C GLN A 177 -3.82 1.30 11.00
N ASN A 178 -2.66 0.95 11.57
CA ASN A 178 -2.53 -0.21 12.44
C ASN A 178 -3.60 -0.21 13.54
N GLY A 179 -4.21 -1.36 13.81
CA GLY A 179 -5.28 -1.53 14.78
C GLY A 179 -6.65 -0.98 14.38
N THR A 180 -6.76 -0.29 13.23
CA THR A 180 -8.01 0.39 12.86
C THR A 180 -8.98 -0.51 12.10
N LEU A 181 -8.48 -1.40 11.23
CA LEU A 181 -9.34 -2.28 10.42
C LEU A 181 -10.22 -3.20 11.28
N GLY A 182 -9.66 -3.81 12.33
CA GLY A 182 -10.42 -4.68 13.24
C GLY A 182 -11.55 -3.94 13.94
N THR A 183 -11.31 -2.70 14.38
CA THR A 183 -12.33 -1.84 14.99
C THR A 183 -13.42 -1.48 13.99
N LEU A 184 -13.07 -1.06 12.78
CA LEU A 184 -14.03 -0.69 11.73
C LEU A 184 -14.90 -1.88 11.31
N LEU A 185 -14.31 -3.07 11.18
CA LEU A 185 -15.04 -4.29 10.90
C LEU A 185 -15.99 -4.66 12.05
N GLY A 186 -15.55 -4.55 13.30
CA GLY A 186 -16.41 -4.79 14.46
C GLY A 186 -17.57 -3.79 14.59
N GLN A 187 -17.38 -2.54 14.19
CA GLN A 187 -18.44 -1.53 14.12
C GLN A 187 -19.46 -1.87 13.03
N ALA A 188 -18.99 -2.27 11.84
CA ALA A 188 -19.87 -2.70 10.75
C ALA A 188 -20.66 -3.96 11.14
N ASP A 189 -20.00 -4.92 11.78
CA ASP A 189 -20.63 -6.15 12.30
C ASP A 189 -21.78 -5.83 13.26
N ASN A 190 -21.53 -4.92 14.21
CA ASN A 190 -22.54 -4.48 15.17
C ASN A 190 -23.70 -3.76 14.45
N PHE A 191 -23.41 -2.85 13.52
CA PHE A 191 -24.43 -2.13 12.76
C PHE A 191 -25.35 -3.09 12.00
N PHE A 192 -24.79 -4.02 11.22
CA PHE A 192 -25.59 -4.98 10.47
C PHE A 192 -26.38 -5.91 11.39
N THR A 193 -25.78 -6.36 12.48
CA THR A 193 -26.49 -7.18 13.48
C THR A 193 -27.71 -6.43 14.01
N THR A 194 -27.55 -5.20 14.48
CA THR A 194 -28.67 -4.39 14.99
C THR A 194 -29.72 -4.12 13.91
N PHE A 195 -29.30 -3.60 12.76
CA PHE A 195 -30.18 -3.20 11.66
C PHE A 195 -31.07 -4.35 11.15
N PHE A 196 -30.53 -5.56 11.06
CA PHE A 196 -31.29 -6.73 10.60
C PHE A 196 -31.98 -7.51 11.74
N SER A 197 -31.68 -7.23 13.01
CA SER A 197 -32.37 -7.83 14.17
C SER A 197 -33.61 -7.04 14.58
N GLU A 198 -33.66 -5.74 14.29
CA GLU A 198 -34.84 -4.92 14.49
C GLU A 198 -35.96 -5.39 13.55
N LYS A 199 -37.11 -5.78 14.11
CA LYS A 199 -38.29 -6.09 13.31
C LYS A 199 -38.86 -4.79 12.71
N PRO A 200 -39.52 -4.85 11.54
CA PRO A 200 -40.01 -3.66 10.83
C PRO A 200 -40.98 -2.77 11.63
N ASP A 201 -41.55 -3.26 12.73
CA ASP A 201 -42.58 -2.56 13.49
C ASP A 201 -42.07 -1.38 14.34
N ASP A 202 -40.74 -1.20 14.48
CA ASP A 202 -40.13 -0.04 15.15
C ASP A 202 -39.45 0.95 14.17
N MET A 203 -39.38 0.63 12.87
CA MET A 203 -39.00 1.62 11.85
C MET A 203 -40.27 2.29 11.32
N SER A 204 -40.80 3.22 12.11
CA SER A 204 -41.76 4.19 11.59
C SER A 204 -41.02 5.07 10.59
N TRP A 205 -41.13 4.76 9.30
CA TRP A 205 -40.69 5.62 8.20
C TRP A 205 -41.59 6.86 8.13
N TRP A 206 -41.37 7.82 9.03
CA TRP A 206 -41.89 9.20 8.99
C TRP A 206 -40.93 10.12 9.74
#